data_AF-A0A1H6M2T6-F1
#
_entry.id   AF-A0A1H6M2T6-F1
#
_cell.length_a   1.000
_cell.length_b   1.000
_cell.length_c   1.000
_cell.angle_alpha   90.00
_cell.angle_beta   90.00
_cell.angle_gamma   90.00
#
_symmetry.space_group_name_H-M   'P 1'
#
loop_
_entity.id
_entity.type
_entity.pdbx_description
1 polymer ?
#
loop_
_entity_poly.entity_id
_entity_poly.type
_entity_poly.pdbx_seq_one_letter_code
_entity_poly.pdbx_strand_id
1 'polypeptide(L)'
;MIKRILLFGLGALMLVGCTPFQPPPPDFTEWRKKGVSVEGVKSAMRACGYRNLDGVGDRDPIEVQLTRFYCMKDAGFSRRDNLDLCKMERVAELPVCEGRR
;
A
#
# COMPACT_ATOMS: atom_id res chain seq x y z
N MET A 1 26.08 51.97 36.20
CA MET A 1 26.55 51.31 34.97
C MET A 1 26.31 49.80 35.08
N ILE A 2 25.45 49.30 34.19
CA ILE A 2 25.28 47.95 33.61
C ILE A 2 25.13 46.73 34.55
N LYS A 3 23.86 46.32 34.68
CA LYS A 3 23.31 45.08 35.25
C LYS A 3 23.69 43.91 34.32
N ARG A 4 24.48 42.93 34.80
CA ARG A 4 24.82 41.72 34.02
C ARG A 4 23.68 40.70 34.13
N ILE A 5 22.75 40.76 33.19
CA ILE A 5 21.74 39.73 32.94
C ILE A 5 22.44 38.60 32.20
N LEU A 6 22.74 37.50 32.89
CA LEU A 6 23.24 36.27 32.29
C LEU A 6 22.05 35.45 31.78
N LEU A 7 22.06 35.23 30.47
CA LEU A 7 21.02 34.60 29.68
C LEU A 7 20.72 33.18 30.16
N PHE A 8 19.49 32.94 30.63
CA PHE A 8 18.94 31.59 30.74
C PHE A 8 18.74 31.05 29.32
N GLY A 9 19.48 29.99 29.00
CA GLY A 9 19.42 29.31 27.71
C GLY A 9 18.01 28.82 27.42
N LEU A 10 17.41 29.36 26.36
CA LEU A 10 16.19 28.83 25.78
C LEU A 10 16.56 27.56 25.01
N GLY A 11 16.64 26.44 25.73
CA GLY A 11 16.69 25.12 25.13
C GLY A 11 15.38 24.89 24.39
N ALA A 12 15.36 25.21 23.09
CA ALA A 12 14.29 24.85 22.19
C ALA A 12 14.32 23.33 22.03
N LEU A 13 13.60 22.65 22.93
CA LEU A 13 13.27 21.24 22.85
C LEU A 13 12.38 21.07 21.61
N MET A 14 13.01 20.83 20.45
CA MET A 14 12.33 20.41 19.23
C MET A 14 11.81 19.00 19.47
N LEU A 15 10.66 18.91 20.16
CA LEU A 15 9.82 17.73 20.15
C LEU A 15 9.38 17.54 18.70
N VAL A 16 10.13 16.73 17.96
CA VAL A 16 9.68 16.12 16.70
C VAL A 16 8.39 15.39 17.03
N GLY A 17 7.28 16.08 16.77
CA GLY A 17 5.95 15.54 16.97
C GLY A 17 5.82 14.25 16.18
N CYS A 18 5.32 13.21 16.84
CA CYS A 18 4.86 11.98 16.21
C CYS A 18 4.07 12.35 14.95
N THR A 19 4.47 11.83 13.79
CA THR A 19 3.65 11.95 12.58
C THR A 19 2.26 11.42 12.92
N PRO A 20 1.18 12.20 12.78
CA PRO A 20 -0.17 11.69 13.02
C PRO A 20 -0.37 10.44 12.14
N PHE A 21 -1.05 9.41 12.68
CA PHE A 21 -1.30 8.14 11.98
C PHE A 21 -1.85 8.41 10.58
N GLN A 22 -0.99 8.32 9.55
CA GLN A 22 -1.39 8.50 8.17
C GLN A 22 -2.00 7.18 7.69
N PRO A 23 -3.20 7.19 7.09
CA PRO A 23 -3.75 5.98 6.52
C PRO A 23 -2.82 5.43 5.44
N PRO A 24 -2.79 4.10 5.24
CA PRO A 24 -2.02 3.53 4.14
C PRO A 24 -2.46 4.14 2.81
N PRO A 25 -1.54 4.26 1.84
CA PRO A 25 -1.92 4.73 0.51
C PRO A 25 -2.96 3.79 -0.11
N PRO A 26 -3.87 4.31 -0.97
CA PRO A 26 -4.86 3.49 -1.66
C PRO A 26 -4.23 2.37 -2.49
N ASP A 27 -4.78 1.15 -2.50
CA ASP A 27 -4.16 0.03 -3.24
C ASP A 27 -3.91 0.33 -4.74
N PHE A 28 -4.76 1.13 -5.39
CA PHE A 28 -4.54 1.52 -6.79
C PHE A 28 -3.24 2.29 -7.04
N THR A 29 -2.67 2.99 -6.05
CA THR A 29 -1.38 3.72 -6.23
C THR A 29 -0.20 2.77 -6.32
N GLU A 30 -0.43 1.55 -5.87
CA GLU A 30 0.58 0.59 -5.50
C GLU A 30 0.76 -0.45 -6.63
N TRP A 31 -0.11 -0.41 -7.63
CA TRP A 31 0.01 -1.05 -8.94
C TRP A 31 0.71 -0.16 -9.98
N ARG A 32 1.51 -0.76 -10.86
CA ARG A 32 2.13 -0.08 -12.01
C ARG A 32 2.25 -0.97 -13.23
N LYS A 33 2.18 -0.36 -14.41
CA LYS A 33 2.53 -0.96 -15.71
C LYS A 33 3.09 0.13 -16.61
N LYS A 34 4.16 -0.15 -17.36
CA LYS A 34 4.84 0.84 -18.21
C LYS A 34 3.83 1.41 -19.22
N GLY A 35 3.73 2.74 -19.29
CA GLY A 35 2.83 3.43 -20.22
C GLY A 35 1.35 3.47 -19.80
N VAL A 36 1.00 2.99 -18.60
CA VAL A 36 -0.38 3.02 -18.10
C VAL A 36 -0.55 4.14 -17.08
N SER A 37 -1.59 4.96 -17.27
CA SER A 37 -1.97 6.03 -16.34
C SER A 37 -2.65 5.48 -15.09
N VAL A 38 -2.81 6.32 -14.05
CA VAL A 38 -3.55 5.93 -12.83
C VAL A 38 -4.99 5.52 -13.14
N GLU A 39 -5.66 6.20 -14.07
CA GLU A 39 -7.02 5.81 -14.47
C GLU A 39 -7.04 4.48 -15.25
N GLY A 40 -5.98 4.19 -16.01
CA GLY A 40 -5.79 2.88 -16.62
C GLY A 40 -5.60 1.77 -15.58
N VAL A 41 -4.88 2.04 -14.49
CA VAL A 41 -4.75 1.11 -13.35
C VAL A 41 -6.11 0.87 -12.71
N LYS A 42 -6.85 1.92 -12.36
CA LYS A 42 -8.18 1.81 -11.75
C LYS A 42 -9.16 1.07 -12.65
N SER A 43 -9.10 1.31 -13.96
CA SER A 43 -9.91 0.58 -14.96
C SER A 43 -9.57 -0.91 -14.99
N ALA A 44 -8.28 -1.27 -15.00
CA ALA A 44 -7.84 -2.66 -14.94
C ALA A 44 -8.24 -3.35 -13.64
N MET A 45 -8.13 -2.67 -12.49
CA MET A 45 -8.59 -3.21 -11.21
C MET A 45 -10.09 -3.52 -11.26
N ARG A 46 -10.92 -2.61 -11.78
CA ARG A 46 -12.35 -2.87 -11.94
C ARG A 46 -12.62 -4.05 -12.89
N ALA A 47 -11.87 -4.16 -13.98
CA ALA A 47 -11.98 -5.29 -14.91
C ALA A 47 -11.60 -6.62 -14.24
N CYS A 48 -10.64 -6.60 -13.30
CA CYS A 48 -10.29 -7.74 -12.47
C CYS A 48 -11.27 -8.02 -11.31
N GLY A 49 -12.34 -7.21 -11.16
CA GLY A 49 -13.40 -7.44 -10.18
C GLY A 49 -13.19 -6.74 -8.84
N TYR A 50 -12.23 -5.82 -8.72
CA TYR A 50 -12.12 -4.96 -7.53
C TYR A 50 -13.32 -4.01 -7.44
N ARG A 51 -14.04 -4.08 -6.32
CA ARG A 51 -15.15 -3.15 -6.01
C ARG A 51 -14.66 -1.94 -5.22
N ASN A 52 -13.68 -2.14 -4.36
CA ASN A 52 -12.99 -1.10 -3.61
C ASN A 52 -11.55 -0.99 -4.15
N LEU A 53 -11.17 0.21 -4.62
CA LEU A 53 -9.85 0.46 -5.19
C LEU A 53 -8.84 0.96 -4.16
N ASP A 54 -9.32 1.39 -2.99
CA ASP A 54 -8.47 1.84 -1.89
C ASP A 54 -7.91 0.66 -1.09
N GLY A 55 -8.52 -0.53 -1.22
CA GLY A 55 -8.11 -1.77 -0.54
C GLY A 55 -8.51 -1.85 0.93
N VAL A 56 -8.69 -0.71 1.60
CA VAL A 56 -9.09 -0.65 3.02
C VAL A 56 -10.52 -1.15 3.22
N GLY A 57 -10.70 -2.15 4.08
CA GLY A 57 -12.02 -2.65 4.45
C GLY A 57 -12.65 -3.62 3.46
N ASP A 58 -11.87 -4.21 2.54
CA ASP A 58 -12.32 -5.38 1.79
C ASP A 58 -12.59 -6.54 2.76
N ARG A 59 -13.79 -7.12 2.68
CA ARG A 59 -14.26 -8.24 3.51
C ARG A 59 -14.57 -9.48 2.68
N ASP A 60 -14.23 -9.45 1.39
CA ASP A 60 -14.43 -10.60 0.53
C ASP A 60 -13.51 -11.76 0.97
N PRO A 61 -13.91 -13.03 0.72
CA PRO A 61 -13.08 -14.18 1.03
C PRO A 61 -11.67 -14.06 0.43
N ILE A 62 -10.67 -14.65 1.11
CA ILE A 62 -9.26 -14.52 0.71
C ILE A 62 -9.03 -15.06 -0.71
N GLU A 63 -9.77 -16.08 -1.13
CA GLU A 63 -9.73 -16.66 -2.47
C GLU A 63 -10.16 -15.64 -3.53
N VAL A 64 -11.18 -14.84 -3.23
CA VAL A 64 -11.66 -13.77 -4.12
C VAL A 64 -10.61 -12.65 -4.20
N GLN A 65 -10.02 -12.27 -3.07
CA GLN A 65 -8.95 -11.27 -3.03
C GLN A 65 -7.72 -11.72 -3.82
N LEU A 66 -7.30 -12.98 -3.68
CA LEU A 66 -6.18 -13.56 -4.43
C LEU A 66 -6.49 -13.62 -5.93
N THR A 67 -7.69 -14.05 -6.30
CA THR A 67 -8.10 -14.09 -7.72
C THR A 67 -7.96 -12.72 -8.38
N ARG A 68 -8.42 -11.66 -7.70
CA ARG A 68 -8.29 -10.28 -8.17
C ARG A 68 -6.82 -9.83 -8.26
N PHE A 69 -6.03 -10.12 -7.23
CA PHE A 69 -4.61 -9.77 -7.16
C PHE A 69 -3.83 -10.42 -8.32
N TYR A 70 -4.08 -11.70 -8.59
CA TYR A 70 -3.41 -12.40 -9.67
C TYR A 70 -3.95 -12.07 -11.04
N CYS A 71 -5.23 -11.73 -11.19
CA CYS A 71 -5.73 -11.14 -12.43
C CYS A 71 -4.92 -9.90 -12.84
N MET A 72 -4.57 -9.02 -11.89
CA MET A 72 -3.73 -7.85 -12.17
C MET A 72 -2.31 -8.25 -12.59
N LYS A 73 -1.69 -9.21 -11.89
CA LYS A 73 -0.36 -9.72 -12.25
C LYS A 73 -0.35 -10.38 -13.63
N ASP A 74 -1.36 -11.19 -13.93
CA ASP A 74 -1.52 -11.88 -15.21
C ASP A 74 -1.81 -10.88 -16.35
N ALA A 75 -2.47 -9.76 -16.06
CA ALA A 75 -2.63 -8.63 -16.98
C ALA A 75 -1.34 -7.81 -17.18
N GLY A 76 -0.23 -8.21 -16.56
CA GLY A 76 1.10 -7.60 -16.70
C GLY A 76 1.31 -6.37 -15.83
N PHE A 77 0.49 -6.16 -14.80
CA PHE A 77 0.78 -5.16 -13.77
C PHE A 77 1.74 -5.73 -12.73
N SER A 78 2.55 -4.86 -12.17
CA SER A 78 3.46 -5.18 -11.07
C SER A 78 3.16 -4.32 -9.86
N ARG A 79 3.54 -4.84 -8.70
CA ARG A 79 3.45 -4.18 -7.43
C ARG A 79 4.65 -3.28 -7.16
N ARG A 80 4.42 -2.10 -6.58
CA ARG A 80 5.48 -1.18 -6.16
C ARG A 80 6.18 -1.65 -4.89
N ASP A 81 5.42 -2.21 -3.96
CA ASP A 81 5.84 -2.81 -2.71
C ASP A 81 6.43 -4.23 -2.85
N ASN A 82 6.52 -4.75 -4.09
CA ASN A 82 6.96 -6.12 -4.40
C ASN A 82 6.15 -7.22 -3.69
N LEU A 83 4.91 -6.93 -3.30
CA LEU A 83 4.03 -7.90 -2.65
C LEU A 83 3.76 -9.10 -3.58
N ASP A 84 3.81 -10.31 -3.00
CA ASP A 84 3.45 -11.54 -3.67
C ASP A 84 2.69 -12.47 -2.72
N LEU A 85 1.36 -12.47 -2.85
CA LEU A 85 0.51 -13.10 -1.85
C LEU A 85 0.72 -14.63 -1.77
N CYS A 86 1.02 -15.31 -2.88
CA CYS A 86 1.20 -16.77 -2.87
C CYS A 86 2.54 -17.21 -2.27
N LYS A 87 3.45 -16.26 -2.05
CA LYS A 87 4.68 -16.52 -1.29
C LYS A 87 4.45 -16.43 0.22
N MET A 88 3.27 -16.00 0.66
CA MET A 88 2.89 -15.98 2.07
C MET A 88 2.37 -17.36 2.48
N GLU A 89 2.97 -17.97 3.50
CA GLU A 89 2.67 -19.35 3.94
C GLU A 89 1.18 -19.60 4.21
N ARG A 90 0.46 -18.60 4.74
CA ARG A 90 -0.95 -18.72 5.12
C ARG A 90 -1.91 -18.98 3.96
N VAL A 91 -1.51 -18.66 2.73
CA VAL A 91 -2.39 -18.72 1.54
C VAL A 91 -1.78 -19.52 0.39
N ALA A 92 -0.56 -20.03 0.56
CA ALA A 92 0.18 -20.72 -0.49
C ALA A 92 -0.48 -22.03 -0.97
N GLU A 93 -1.30 -22.65 -0.11
CA GLU A 93 -2.02 -23.90 -0.43
C GLU A 93 -3.36 -23.67 -1.16
N LEU A 94 -3.74 -22.42 -1.42
CA LEU A 94 -4.99 -22.12 -2.13
C LEU A 94 -4.84 -22.39 -3.63
N PRO A 95 -5.90 -22.86 -4.33
CA PRO A 95 -5.82 -23.20 -5.76
C PRO A 95 -5.28 -22.09 -6.67
N VAL A 96 -5.54 -20.82 -6.33
CA VAL A 96 -5.03 -19.65 -7.08
C VAL A 96 -3.49 -19.62 -7.08
N CYS A 97 -2.85 -20.21 -6.08
CA CYS A 97 -1.41 -20.25 -5.88
C CYS A 97 -0.72 -21.46 -6.50
N GLU A 98 -1.46 -22.40 -7.06
CA GLU A 98 -0.88 -23.58 -7.72
C GLU A 98 0.01 -23.15 -8.89
N GLY A 99 1.29 -23.57 -8.86
CA GLY A 99 2.28 -23.17 -9.86
C GLY A 99 2.82 -21.73 -9.74
N ARG A 100 2.47 -20.98 -8.68
CA ARG A 100 2.89 -19.58 -8.47
C ARG A 100 3.85 -19.37 -7.28
N ARG A 101 4.34 -20.45 -6.68
CA ARG A 101 5.23 -20.43 -5.50
C ARG A 101 6.69 -20.18 -5.86
#